data_AF-A0A382LMD8-F1
#
_entry.id   AF-A0A382LMD8-F1
#
_cell.length_a   1.000
_cell.length_b   1.000
_cell.length_c   1.000
_cell.angle_alpha   90.00
_cell.angle_beta   90.00
_cell.angle_gamma   90.00
#
_symmetry.space_group_name_H-M   'P 1'
#
loop_
_entity.id
_entity.type
_entity.pdbx_description
1 polymer ?
#
loop_
_entity_poly.entity_id
_entity_poly.type
_entity_poly.pdbx_seq_one_letter_code
_entity_poly.pdbx_strand_id
1 'polypeptide(L)'
;MALYRLGQLERGRDNAEAAVAYFDRLLETPRNLFPREEALIAKARAFQEAGDARAALENYQKVVDEYGDSYTAEEARTQISELSAQLGLGSDTEGN
;
A
#
# COMPACT_ATOMS: atom_id res chain seq x y z
N MET A 1 -12.94 -5.85 9.08
CA MET A 1 -13.79 -5.99 7.88
C MET A 1 -14.58 -4.73 7.51
N ALA A 2 -15.39 -4.14 8.40
CA ALA A 2 -16.19 -2.95 8.07
C ALA A 2 -15.34 -1.73 7.65
N LEU A 3 -14.27 -1.43 8.39
CA LEU A 3 -13.34 -0.34 8.06
C LEU A 3 -12.64 -0.54 6.72
N TYR A 4 -12.24 -1.78 6.40
CA TYR A 4 -11.67 -2.12 5.09
C TYR A 4 -12.63 -1.78 3.95
N ARG A 5 -13.89 -2.20 4.06
CA ARG A 5 -14.91 -1.90 3.03
C ARG A 5 -15.16 -0.40 2.86
N LEU A 6 -15.15 0.35 3.96
CA LEU A 6 -15.28 1.81 3.92
C LEU A 6 -14.07 2.46 3.24
N GLY A 7 -12.86 2.02 3.57
CA GLY A 7 -11.64 2.48 2.90
C GLY A 7 -11.67 2.20 1.39
N GLN A 8 -12.07 1.00 1.00
CA GLN A 8 -12.21 0.62 -0.42
C GLN A 8 -13.27 1.45 -1.14
N LEU A 9 -14.38 1.78 -0.47
CA LEU A 9 -15.44 2.62 -1.03
C LEU A 9 -14.95 4.04 -1.30
N GLU A 10 -14.24 4.64 -0.33
CA GLU A 10 -13.69 5.99 -0.50
C GLU A 10 -12.58 6.04 -1.55
N ARG A 11 -11.74 5.00 -1.66
CA ARG A 11 -10.80 4.84 -2.78
C ARG A 11 -11.50 4.88 -4.14
N GLY A 12 -12.59 4.11 -4.28
CA GLY A 12 -13.39 4.11 -5.52
C GLY A 12 -14.09 5.45 -5.82
N ARG A 13 -14.17 6.35 -4.83
CA ARG A 13 -14.67 7.73 -4.98
C ARG A 13 -13.56 8.74 -5.24
N ASP A 14 -12.34 8.27 -5.48
CA ASP A 14 -11.15 9.11 -5.63
C ASP A 14 -10.81 9.90 -4.34
N ASN A 15 -11.37 9.48 -3.21
CA ASN A 15 -11.16 10.10 -1.91
C ASN A 15 -10.08 9.35 -1.12
N ALA A 16 -8.85 9.46 -1.61
CA ALA A 16 -7.72 8.72 -1.05
C ALA A 16 -7.42 9.08 0.42
N GLU A 17 -7.60 10.35 0.83
CA GLU A 17 -7.39 10.78 2.21
C GLU A 17 -8.33 10.05 3.17
N ALA A 18 -9.63 10.01 2.85
CA ALA A 18 -10.60 9.28 3.66
C ALA A 18 -10.33 7.77 3.64
N ALA A 19 -9.94 7.21 2.49
CA ALA A 19 -9.60 5.81 2.37
C ALA A 19 -8.44 5.42 3.29
N VAL A 20 -7.35 6.20 3.24
CA VAL A 20 -6.17 6.04 4.11
C VAL A 20 -6.57 6.11 5.59
N ALA A 21 -7.39 7.08 5.98
CA ALA A 21 -7.85 7.21 7.37
C ALA A 21 -8.63 5.96 7.86
N TYR A 22 -9.44 5.34 6.99
CA TYR A 22 -10.13 4.09 7.34
C TYR A 22 -9.16 2.91 7.46
N PHE A 23 -8.15 2.82 6.60
CA PHE A 23 -7.12 1.78 6.71
C PHE A 23 -6.24 1.99 7.94
N ASP A 24 -5.89 3.22 8.29
CA ASP A 24 -5.15 3.51 9.51
C ASP A 24 -5.91 3.07 10.76
N ARG A 25 -7.20 3.42 10.86
CA ARG A 25 -8.04 2.91 11.95
C ARG A 25 -8.09 1.39 11.98
N LEU A 26 -8.11 0.73 10.82
CA LEU A 26 -8.12 -0.73 10.72
C LEU A 26 -6.81 -1.36 11.24
N LEU A 27 -5.67 -0.70 10.99
CA LEU A 27 -4.33 -1.09 11.43
C LEU A 27 -4.10 -0.79 12.93
N GLU A 28 -4.68 0.28 13.44
CA GLU A 28 -4.60 0.68 14.86
C GLU A 28 -5.54 -0.13 15.76
N THR A 29 -6.59 -0.73 15.20
CA THR A 29 -7.58 -1.49 15.98
C THR A 29 -6.95 -2.79 16.53
N PRO A 30 -6.73 -2.89 17.86
CA PRO A 30 -6.15 -4.09 18.45
C PRO A 30 -7.16 -5.24 18.40
N ARG A 31 -6.70 -6.47 18.20
CA ARG A 31 -7.54 -7.70 18.09
C ARG A 31 -8.49 -7.72 16.89
N ASN A 32 -8.22 -6.93 15.87
CA ASN A 32 -8.89 -7.07 14.59
C ASN A 32 -8.47 -8.40 13.93
N LEU A 33 -9.45 -9.19 13.47
CA LEU A 33 -9.21 -10.45 12.75
C LEU A 33 -8.89 -10.24 11.26
N PHE A 34 -8.80 -8.98 10.83
CA PHE A 34 -8.46 -8.66 9.45
C PHE A 34 -6.96 -8.86 9.19
N PRO A 35 -6.57 -9.49 8.07
CA PRO A 35 -5.17 -9.60 7.68
C PRO A 35 -4.52 -8.23 7.56
N ARG A 36 -3.47 -7.99 8.35
CA ARG A 36 -2.84 -6.66 8.44
C ARG A 36 -2.09 -6.33 7.15
N GLU A 37 -1.53 -7.32 6.49
CA GLU A 37 -0.91 -7.24 5.17
C GLU A 37 -1.88 -6.74 4.08
N GLU A 38 -3.14 -7.20 4.08
CA GLU A 38 -4.15 -6.72 3.13
C GLU A 38 -4.51 -5.25 3.38
N ALA A 39 -4.55 -4.84 4.65
CA ALA A 39 -4.83 -3.46 5.02
C ALA A 39 -3.69 -2.53 4.59
N LEU A 40 -2.45 -2.97 4.75
CA LEU A 40 -1.26 -2.24 4.30
C LEU A 40 -1.21 -2.11 2.78
N ILE A 41 -1.50 -3.17 2.02
CA ILE A 41 -1.60 -3.09 0.55
C ILE A 41 -2.70 -2.14 0.12
N ALA A 42 -3.89 -2.23 0.71
CA ALA A 42 -5.00 -1.36 0.32
C ALA A 42 -4.69 0.12 0.61
N LYS A 43 -3.98 0.39 1.72
CA LYS A 43 -3.47 1.72 2.05
C LYS A 43 -2.41 2.19 1.04
N ALA A 44 -1.46 1.32 0.68
CA ALA A 44 -0.43 1.65 -0.32
C ALA A 44 -1.05 2.00 -1.67
N ARG A 45 -2.03 1.21 -2.13
CA ARG A 45 -2.79 1.50 -3.36
C ARG A 45 -3.55 2.83 -3.28
N ALA A 46 -4.14 3.16 -2.12
CA ALA A 46 -4.80 4.45 -1.93
C ALA A 46 -3.83 5.62 -2.15
N PHE A 47 -2.62 5.53 -1.59
CA PHE A 47 -1.59 6.54 -1.78
C PHE A 47 -1.10 6.62 -3.23
N GLN A 48 -0.95 5.47 -3.89
CA GLN A 48 -0.55 5.42 -5.29
C GLN A 48 -1.59 6.08 -6.20
N GLU A 49 -2.88 5.79 -5.98
CA GLU A 49 -4.00 6.43 -6.68
C GLU A 49 -4.05 7.95 -6.39
N ALA A 50 -3.66 8.37 -5.18
CA ALA A 50 -3.53 9.79 -4.82
C ALA A 50 -2.32 10.51 -5.43
N GLY A 51 -1.41 9.78 -6.09
CA GLY A 51 -0.14 10.30 -6.59
C GLY A 51 0.96 10.43 -5.52
N ASP A 52 0.71 9.99 -4.28
CA ASP A 52 1.72 9.92 -3.22
C ASP A 52 2.52 8.62 -3.33
N ALA A 53 3.37 8.57 -4.35
CA ALA A 53 4.18 7.40 -4.65
C ALA A 53 5.16 7.06 -3.51
N ARG A 54 5.61 8.06 -2.73
CA ARG A 54 6.50 7.84 -1.59
C ARG A 54 5.78 7.08 -0.48
N ALA A 55 4.61 7.57 -0.06
CA ALA A 55 3.83 6.89 0.97
C ALA A 55 3.35 5.50 0.50
N ALA A 56 3.04 5.34 -0.78
CA ALA A 56 2.72 4.04 -1.36
C ALA A 56 3.90 3.06 -1.22
N LEU A 57 5.11 3.45 -1.65
CA LEU A 57 6.32 2.64 -1.51
C LEU A 57 6.60 2.24 -0.05
N GLU A 58 6.50 3.18 0.88
CA GLU A 58 6.72 2.90 2.31
C GLU A 58 5.75 1.84 2.86
N ASN A 59 4.48 1.84 2.42
CA ASN A 59 3.50 0.85 2.88
C ASN A 59 3.67 -0.49 2.18
N TYR A 60 4.01 -0.54 0.90
CA TYR A 60 4.37 -1.79 0.23
C TYR A 60 5.61 -2.42 0.85
N GLN A 61 6.64 -1.63 1.18
CA GLN A 61 7.87 -2.14 1.79
C GLN A 61 7.58 -2.80 3.14
N LYS A 62 6.71 -2.22 3.97
CA LYS A 62 6.26 -2.84 5.22
C LYS A 62 5.62 -4.20 5.00
N VAL A 63 4.86 -4.38 3.92
CA VAL A 63 4.27 -5.69 3.58
C VAL A 63 5.37 -6.71 3.29
N VAL A 64 6.38 -6.32 2.52
CA VAL A 64 7.51 -7.20 2.20
C VAL A 64 8.36 -7.52 3.43
N ASP A 65 8.62 -6.52 4.27
CA ASP A 65 9.46 -6.66 5.46
C ASP A 65 8.78 -7.53 6.54
N GLU A 66 7.48 -7.34 6.75
CA GLU A 66 6.75 -8.03 7.82
C GLU A 66 6.08 -9.34 7.35
N TYR A 67 5.77 -9.48 6.06
CA TYR A 67 4.99 -10.60 5.50
C TYR A 67 5.62 -11.20 4.24
N GLY A 68 6.95 -11.19 4.13
CA GLY A 68 7.72 -11.53 2.93
C GLY A 68 7.45 -12.89 2.25
N ASP A 69 6.84 -13.85 2.96
CA ASP A 69 6.47 -15.18 2.44
C ASP A 69 5.00 -15.28 1.98
N SER A 70 4.23 -14.18 2.10
CA SER A 70 2.82 -14.13 1.71
C SER A 70 2.65 -13.80 0.23
N TYR A 71 1.53 -14.25 -0.35
CA TYR A 71 1.11 -13.82 -1.69
C TYR A 71 1.02 -12.29 -1.79
N THR A 72 0.58 -11.64 -0.71
CA THR A 72 0.50 -10.19 -0.56
C THR A 72 1.88 -9.54 -0.69
N ALA A 73 2.95 -10.14 -0.16
CA ALA A 73 4.29 -9.60 -0.30
C ALA A 73 4.86 -9.74 -1.72
N GLU A 74 4.55 -10.82 -2.43
CA GLU A 74 4.90 -10.95 -3.85
C GLU A 74 4.25 -9.82 -4.66
N GLU A 75 2.97 -9.53 -4.42
CA GLU A 75 2.28 -8.42 -5.05
C GLU A 75 2.91 -7.05 -4.70
N ALA A 76 3.23 -6.84 -3.43
CA ALA A 76 3.89 -5.61 -2.97
C ALA A 76 5.25 -5.41 -3.66
N ARG A 77 6.04 -6.47 -3.86
CA ARG A 77 7.32 -6.40 -4.60
C ARG A 77 7.11 -5.96 -6.04
N THR A 78 6.09 -6.49 -6.72
CA THR A 78 5.75 -6.07 -8.09
C THR A 78 5.40 -4.58 -8.12
N GLN A 79 4.53 -4.13 -7.22
CA GLN A 79 4.12 -2.73 -7.14
C GLN A 79 5.28 -1.79 -6.80
N ILE A 80 6.19 -2.17 -5.89
CA ILE A 80 7.42 -1.40 -5.59
C ILE A 80 8.26 -1.22 -6.84
N SER A 81 8.49 -2.30 -7.60
CA SER A 81 9.30 -2.27 -8.82
C SER A 81 8.67 -1.34 -9.87
N GLU A 82 7.38 -1.49 -10.13
CA GLU A 82 6.63 -0.65 -11.07
C GLU A 82 6.66 0.83 -10.68
N LEU A 83 6.42 1.12 -9.39
CA LEU A 83 6.34 2.48 -8.89
C LEU A 83 7.72 3.15 -8.86
N SER A 84 8.77 2.41 -8.52
CA SER A 84 10.16 2.90 -8.56
C SER A 84 10.62 3.18 -9.98
N ALA A 85 10.24 2.34 -10.95
CA ALA A 85 10.52 2.55 -12.36
C ALA A 85 9.79 3.80 -12.90
N GLN A 86 8.52 4.00 -12.53
CA GLN A 86 7.75 5.20 -12.91
C GLN A 86 8.35 6.49 -12.35
N LEU A 87 8.90 6.44 -11.14
CA LEU A 87 9.56 7.58 -10.50
C LEU A 87 10.96 7.88 -11.04
N GLY A 88 11.50 7.05 -11.95
CA GLY A 88 12.88 7.18 -12.41
C GLY A 88 13.92 6.89 -11.32
N LEU A 89 13.50 6.32 -10.18
CA LEU A 89 14.39 5.83 -9.12
C LEU A 89 15.10 4.52 -9.52
N GLY A 90 14.86 4.04 -10.74
CA GLY A 90 15.46 2.86 -11.37
C GLY A 90 16.46 3.17 -12.49
N SER A 91 17.09 4.34 -12.51
CA SER A 91 18.11 4.69 -13.51
C SER A 91 19.36 5.34 -12.93
N ASP A 92 19.99 4.68 -11.95
CA ASP A 92 21.38 4.97 -11.53
C ASP A 92 22.29 3.71 -11.54
N THR A 93 21.95 2.70 -12.35
CA THR A 93 22.84 1.61 -12.75
C THR A 93 22.46 1.23 -14.19
N GLU A 94 23.20 1.46 -15.27
CA GLU A 94 24.63 1.65 -15.47
C GLU A 94 24.84 2.67 -16.62
N GLY A 95 25.48 3.79 -16.31
CA GLY A 95 26.07 4.70 -17.28
C GLY A 95 27.59 4.54 -17.26
N ASN A 96 28.12 4.08 -18.40
CA ASN A 96 29.52 4.12 -18.87
C ASN A 96 30.53 3.14 -18.25
#